data_AF-A0A426UL18-F1
#
_entry.id   AF-A0A426UL18-F1
#
_cell.length_a   1.000
_cell.length_b   1.000
_cell.length_c   1.000
_cell.angle_alpha   90.00
_cell.angle_beta   90.00
_cell.angle_gamma   90.00
#
_symmetry.space_group_name_H-M   'P 1'
#
loop_
_entity.id
_entity.type
_entity.pdbx_description
1 polymer ?
#
loop_
_entity_poly.entity_id
_entity_poly.type
_entity_poly.pdbx_seq_one_letter_code
_entity_poly.pdbx_strand_id
1 'polypeptide(L)'
;MDLTPYVDNLRRELAVAAEAGGDEARELAERLTAPLESATRLVMLNVLSAAMDEITRELAPGSVDVRLRGLDPDFVVTLPPAEGGAPAAPTAPLEPPRAPADGDEGGTARINLRLPAHLKTRAEEAAAREGLSVNAWLVRAVSAAVDGGPGPRPQAKVQNVGQSFTGWVR
;
A
#
# COMPACT_ATOMS: atom_id res chain seq x y z
N MET A 1 -17.80 -6.93 1.89
CA MET A 1 -18.92 -7.86 1.68
C MET A 1 -20.14 -7.26 2.36
N ASP A 2 -21.22 -7.08 1.61
CA ASP A 2 -22.48 -6.60 2.17
C ASP A 2 -23.28 -7.78 2.75
N LEU A 3 -23.60 -7.72 4.05
CA LEU A 3 -24.38 -8.75 4.74
C LEU A 3 -25.89 -8.49 4.69
N THR A 4 -26.31 -7.29 4.30
CA THR A 4 -27.71 -6.85 4.21
C THR A 4 -28.60 -7.82 3.43
N PRO A 5 -28.24 -8.30 2.21
CA PRO A 5 -29.11 -9.20 1.46
C PRO A 5 -29.36 -10.55 2.16
N TYR A 6 -28.39 -11.05 2.93
CA TYR A 6 -28.52 -12.31 3.67
C TYR A 6 -29.45 -12.15 4.88
N VAL A 7 -29.32 -11.04 5.61
CA VAL A 7 -30.19 -10.72 6.74
C VAL A 7 -31.61 -10.42 6.26
N ASP A 8 -31.76 -9.71 5.15
CA ASP A 8 -33.05 -9.46 4.51
C ASP A 8 -33.74 -10.75 4.05
N ASN A 9 -32.96 -11.72 3.55
CA ASN A 9 -33.51 -13.01 3.19
C ASN A 9 -34.04 -13.77 4.40
N LEU A 10 -33.24 -13.83 5.48
CA LEU A 10 -33.66 -14.45 6.73
C LEU A 10 -34.94 -13.80 7.30
N ARG A 11 -35.06 -12.47 7.22
CA ARG A 11 -36.27 -11.75 7.61
C ARG A 11 -37.48 -12.16 6.77
N ARG A 12 -37.33 -12.27 5.46
CA ARG A 12 -38.42 -12.73 4.57
C ARG A 12 -38.83 -14.16 4.90
N GLU A 13 -37.87 -15.05 5.12
CA GLU A 13 -38.15 -16.44 5.50
C GLU A 13 -38.86 -16.53 6.85
N LEU A 14 -38.46 -15.72 7.84
CA LEU A 14 -39.16 -15.63 9.12
C LEU A 14 -40.60 -15.16 8.95
N ALA A 15 -40.85 -14.14 8.12
CA ALA A 15 -42.20 -13.66 7.84
C ALA A 15 -43.06 -14.74 7.19
N VAL A 16 -42.54 -15.45 6.17
CA VAL A 16 -43.24 -16.55 5.51
C VAL A 16 -43.58 -17.68 6.49
N ALA A 17 -42.64 -18.03 7.37
CA ALA A 17 -42.87 -19.04 8.40
C ALA A 17 -43.92 -18.59 9.43
N ALA A 18 -43.93 -17.32 9.80
CA ALA A 18 -44.88 -16.75 10.76
C ALA A 18 -46.32 -16.72 10.21
N GLU A 19 -46.51 -16.45 8.92
CA GLU A 19 -47.84 -16.50 8.27
C GLU A 19 -48.51 -17.88 8.42
N ALA A 20 -47.74 -18.97 8.38
CA ALA A 20 -48.26 -20.32 8.60
C ALA A 20 -48.67 -20.59 10.06
N GLY A 21 -48.20 -19.76 11.01
CA GLY A 21 -48.45 -19.89 12.45
C GLY A 21 -49.64 -19.08 12.97
N GLY A 22 -50.33 -18.32 12.11
CA GLY A 22 -51.46 -17.47 12.48
C GLY A 22 -51.06 -16.11 13.08
N ASP A 23 -52.06 -15.33 13.49
CA ASP A 23 -51.90 -13.91 13.85
C ASP A 23 -50.93 -13.68 15.02
N GLU A 24 -50.93 -14.54 16.04
CA GLU A 24 -50.01 -14.44 17.18
C GLU A 24 -48.54 -14.65 16.77
N ALA A 25 -48.28 -15.61 15.87
CA ALA A 25 -46.94 -15.87 15.36
C ALA A 25 -46.43 -14.71 14.49
N ARG A 26 -47.34 -14.12 13.69
CA ARG A 26 -47.06 -12.94 12.88
C ARG A 26 -46.70 -11.73 13.75
N GLU A 27 -47.48 -11.44 14.79
CA GLU A 27 -47.21 -10.34 15.71
C GLU A 27 -45.85 -10.52 16.43
N LEU A 28 -45.55 -11.75 16.85
CA LEU A 28 -44.26 -12.07 17.46
C LEU A 28 -43.10 -11.86 16.49
N ALA A 29 -43.23 -12.32 15.24
CA ALA A 29 -42.19 -12.16 14.22
C ALA A 29 -41.91 -10.68 13.90
N GLU A 30 -42.95 -9.85 13.80
CA GLU A 30 -42.80 -8.40 13.61
C GLU A 30 -42.00 -7.76 14.76
N ARG A 31 -42.26 -8.15 16.01
CA ARG A 31 -41.55 -7.65 17.20
C ARG A 31 -40.10 -8.12 17.28
N LEU A 32 -39.82 -9.34 16.80
CA LEU A 32 -38.48 -9.95 16.85
C LEU A 32 -37.58 -9.54 15.68
N THR A 33 -38.15 -9.01 14.59
CA THR A 33 -37.41 -8.70 13.36
C THR A 33 -36.23 -7.73 13.60
N ALA A 34 -36.46 -6.60 14.26
CA ALA A 34 -35.41 -5.59 14.46
C ALA A 34 -34.30 -6.06 15.45
N PRO A 35 -34.61 -6.70 16.60
CA PRO A 35 -33.58 -7.29 17.45
C PRO A 35 -32.78 -8.41 16.77
N LEU A 36 -33.43 -9.25 15.96
CA LEU A 36 -32.78 -10.37 15.28
C LEU A 36 -31.79 -9.90 14.21
N GLU A 37 -32.05 -8.79 13.52
CA GLU A 37 -31.13 -8.26 12.51
C GLU A 37 -29.72 -8.02 13.08
N SER A 38 -29.63 -7.35 14.23
CA SER A 38 -28.35 -7.05 14.87
C SER A 38 -27.67 -8.32 15.38
N ALA A 39 -28.43 -9.23 15.98
CA ALA A 39 -27.91 -10.50 16.50
C ALA A 39 -27.39 -11.41 15.37
N THR A 40 -28.16 -11.55 14.29
CA THR A 40 -27.77 -12.36 13.13
C THR A 40 -26.51 -11.82 12.48
N ARG A 41 -26.41 -10.49 12.29
CA ARG A 41 -25.19 -9.88 11.73
C ARG A 41 -23.97 -10.17 12.59
N LEU A 42 -24.09 -10.03 13.91
CA LEU A 42 -23.00 -10.32 14.83
C LEU A 42 -22.58 -11.80 14.77
N VAL A 43 -23.55 -12.72 14.75
CA VAL A 43 -23.27 -14.16 14.62
C VAL A 43 -22.56 -14.47 13.29
N MET A 44 -23.01 -13.87 12.18
CA MET A 44 -22.33 -14.04 10.88
C MET A 44 -20.88 -13.55 10.93
N LEU A 45 -20.61 -12.39 11.53
CA LEU A 45 -19.25 -11.87 11.70
C LEU A 45 -18.38 -12.81 12.55
N ASN A 46 -18.92 -13.38 13.63
CA ASN A 46 -18.20 -14.34 14.46
C ASN A 46 -17.87 -15.63 13.68
N VAL A 47 -18.83 -16.16 12.91
CA VAL A 47 -18.64 -17.35 12.08
C VAL A 47 -17.60 -17.10 10.99
N LEU A 48 -17.66 -15.95 10.30
CA LEU A 48 -16.67 -15.58 9.29
C LEU A 48 -15.26 -15.47 9.89
N SER A 49 -15.15 -14.84 11.06
CA SER A 49 -13.86 -14.68 11.75
C SER A 49 -13.27 -16.03 12.13
N ALA A 50 -14.06 -16.91 12.75
CA ALA A 50 -13.63 -18.25 13.12
C ALA A 50 -13.24 -19.10 11.90
N ALA A 51 -13.99 -19.01 10.80
CA ALA A 51 -13.66 -19.70 9.56
C ALA A 51 -12.35 -19.20 8.95
N MET A 52 -12.08 -17.89 8.98
CA MET A 52 -10.83 -17.34 8.47
C MET A 52 -9.62 -17.73 9.33
N ASP A 53 -9.79 -17.88 10.64
CA ASP A 53 -8.73 -18.41 11.52
C ASP A 53 -8.36 -19.84 11.15
N GLU A 54 -9.33 -20.68 10.80
CA GLU A 54 -9.10 -22.05 10.33
C GLU A 54 -8.36 -22.05 8.99
N ILE A 55 -8.82 -21.26 8.01
CA ILE A 55 -8.17 -21.14 6.70
C ILE A 55 -6.74 -20.59 6.84
N THR A 56 -6.52 -19.59 7.69
CA THR A 56 -5.20 -19.00 7.90
C THR A 56 -4.19 -20.01 8.44
N ARG A 57 -4.64 -20.94 9.29
CA ARG A 57 -3.77 -22.03 9.77
C ARG A 57 -3.36 -22.98 8.65
N GLU A 58 -4.25 -23.24 7.70
CA GLU A 58 -3.97 -24.11 6.55
C GLU A 58 -3.19 -23.40 5.43
N LEU A 59 -3.29 -22.07 5.31
CA LEU A 59 -2.70 -21.28 4.23
C LEU A 59 -1.23 -20.88 4.46
N ALA A 60 -0.63 -21.21 5.60
CA ALA A 60 0.72 -20.79 5.96
C ALA A 60 1.76 -21.12 4.85
N PRO A 61 2.68 -20.18 4.49
CA PRO A 61 2.96 -18.91 5.16
C PRO A 61 2.04 -17.71 4.77
N GLY A 62 0.98 -17.93 4.00
CA GLY A 62 -0.05 -16.93 3.74
C GLY A 62 -1.06 -16.79 4.90
N SER A 63 -1.96 -15.81 4.81
CA SER A 63 -3.06 -15.57 5.75
C SER A 63 -4.32 -15.07 5.04
N VAL A 64 -5.48 -15.26 5.67
CA VAL A 64 -6.72 -14.59 5.30
C VAL A 64 -7.31 -13.93 6.53
N ASP A 65 -7.38 -12.61 6.51
CA ASP A 65 -7.86 -11.80 7.63
C ASP A 65 -9.21 -11.15 7.28
N VAL A 66 -10.09 -10.99 8.28
CA VAL A 66 -11.33 -10.21 8.13
C VAL A 66 -11.12 -8.81 8.69
N ARG A 67 -11.30 -7.79 7.85
CA ARG A 67 -11.28 -6.38 8.24
C ARG A 67 -12.66 -5.78 8.14
N LEU A 68 -13.10 -5.03 9.15
CA LEU A 68 -14.39 -4.32 9.09
C LEU A 68 -14.22 -2.93 8.48
N ARG A 69 -15.08 -2.59 7.51
CA ARG A 69 -15.31 -1.21 7.06
C ARG A 69 -16.71 -0.80 7.46
N GLY A 70 -16.83 -0.07 8.57
CA GLY A 70 -18.14 0.13 9.19
C GLY A 70 -18.69 -1.20 9.69
N LEU A 71 -19.81 -1.65 9.10
CA LEU A 71 -20.45 -2.93 9.43
C LEU A 71 -20.22 -4.03 8.38
N ASP A 72 -19.46 -3.71 7.33
CA ASP A 72 -19.24 -4.61 6.21
C ASP A 72 -17.86 -5.29 6.32
N PRO A 73 -17.79 -6.64 6.39
CA PRO A 73 -16.53 -7.36 6.43
C PRO A 73 -15.84 -7.38 5.06
N ASP A 74 -14.52 -7.19 5.05
CA ASP A 74 -13.64 -7.18 3.89
C ASP A 74 -12.54 -8.22 4.11
N PHE A 75 -12.27 -9.07 3.12
CA PHE A 75 -11.26 -10.12 3.27
C PHE A 75 -9.92 -9.64 2.72
N VAL A 76 -8.89 -9.73 3.56
CA VAL A 76 -7.53 -9.41 3.18
C VAL A 76 -6.75 -10.71 3.08
N VAL A 77 -6.34 -11.06 1.87
CA VAL A 77 -5.57 -12.28 1.61
C VAL A 77 -4.11 -11.92 1.44
N THR A 78 -3.26 -12.47 2.30
CA THR A 78 -1.81 -12.42 2.17
C THR A 78 -1.35 -13.73 1.56
N LEU A 79 -0.86 -13.69 0.33
CA LEU A 79 -0.34 -14.89 -0.31
C LEU A 79 1.07 -15.22 0.22
N PRO A 80 1.41 -16.51 0.32
CA PRO A 80 2.77 -16.92 0.68
C PRO A 80 3.79 -16.31 -0.31
N PRO A 81 5.00 -15.95 0.15
CA PRO A 81 6.04 -15.43 -0.75
C PRO A 81 6.30 -16.46 -1.85
N ALA A 82 6.22 -16.04 -3.11
CA ALA A 82 6.57 -16.91 -4.22
C ALA A 82 8.02 -17.38 -4.05
N GLU A 83 8.22 -18.70 -3.97
CA GLU A 83 9.55 -19.30 -3.97
C GLU A 83 10.23 -18.96 -5.31
N GLY A 84 11.05 -17.90 -5.28
CA GLY A 84 11.64 -17.27 -6.46
C GLY A 84 12.33 -15.93 -6.20
N GLY A 85 12.13 -15.31 -5.03
CA GLY A 85 12.93 -14.18 -4.56
C GLY A 85 13.44 -14.43 -3.15
N ALA A 86 14.76 -14.34 -2.95
CA ALA A 86 15.45 -14.46 -1.66
C ALA A 86 14.78 -13.63 -0.52
N PRO A 87 14.92 -14.03 0.76
CA PRO A 87 14.11 -13.50 1.85
C PRO A 87 14.48 -12.05 2.18
N ALA A 88 13.51 -11.12 2.07
CA ALA A 88 13.58 -9.84 2.75
C ALA A 88 12.76 -9.91 4.04
N ALA A 89 13.44 -9.71 5.17
CA ALA A 89 12.90 -9.73 6.54
C ALA A 89 11.78 -8.68 6.78
N PRO A 90 10.95 -8.85 7.82
CA PRO A 90 9.59 -8.29 7.89
C PRO A 90 9.57 -6.81 8.30
N THR A 91 8.60 -6.05 7.78
CA THR A 91 8.08 -4.86 8.49
C THR A 91 6.65 -4.56 8.06
N ALA A 92 5.72 -4.79 8.96
CA ALA A 92 4.44 -4.08 9.03
C ALA A 92 4.56 -2.97 10.09
N PRO A 93 3.58 -2.06 10.27
CA PRO A 93 2.65 -1.46 9.29
C PRO A 93 2.49 0.07 9.49
N LEU A 94 1.91 0.78 8.49
CA LEU A 94 0.75 1.70 8.63
C LEU A 94 0.54 2.55 7.35
N GLU A 95 -0.63 2.35 6.72
CA GLU A 95 -1.28 3.14 5.65
C GLU A 95 -1.99 4.40 6.25
N PRO A 96 -2.67 5.34 5.51
CA PRO A 96 -3.37 5.18 4.22
C PRO A 96 -3.30 6.47 3.29
N PRO A 97 -4.12 6.68 2.22
CA PRO A 97 -3.63 7.08 0.89
C PRO A 97 -4.18 8.44 0.36
N ARG A 98 -3.67 8.97 -0.75
CA ARG A 98 -4.42 9.94 -1.59
C ARG A 98 -4.26 9.66 -3.09
N ALA A 99 -5.37 9.93 -3.77
CA ALA A 99 -5.86 9.48 -5.06
C ALA A 99 -5.16 10.15 -6.28
N PRO A 100 -5.49 9.75 -7.53
CA PRO A 100 -4.63 9.85 -8.71
C PRO A 100 -4.75 11.21 -9.40
N ALA A 101 -3.72 11.58 -10.15
CA ALA A 101 -3.80 12.63 -11.16
C ALA A 101 -2.97 12.21 -12.38
N ASP A 102 -3.67 12.22 -13.51
CA ASP A 102 -3.20 11.97 -14.87
C ASP A 102 -1.98 12.81 -15.27
N GLY A 103 -1.19 12.29 -16.20
CA GLY A 103 -0.14 13.05 -16.88
C GLY A 103 0.87 12.16 -17.58
N ASP A 104 0.89 12.28 -18.89
CA ASP A 104 1.58 11.47 -19.89
C ASP A 104 3.13 11.55 -19.85
N GLU A 105 3.77 10.68 -20.64
CA GLU A 105 5.20 10.57 -21.01
C GLU A 105 6.18 9.89 -20.02
N GLY A 106 6.53 8.64 -20.35
CA GLY A 106 7.65 7.90 -19.75
C GLY A 106 7.30 7.32 -18.38
N GLY A 107 6.61 6.18 -18.38
CA GLY A 107 6.07 5.53 -17.17
C GLY A 107 7.05 5.53 -16.00
N THR A 108 6.77 6.37 -14.99
CA THR A 108 7.57 6.44 -13.77
C THR A 108 7.37 5.17 -12.95
N ALA A 109 8.43 4.37 -12.79
CA ALA A 109 8.41 3.22 -11.90
C ALA A 109 8.32 3.71 -10.44
N ARG A 110 7.31 3.24 -9.70
CA ARG A 110 7.11 3.60 -8.28
C ARG A 110 8.07 2.79 -7.41
N ILE A 111 8.94 3.47 -6.67
CA ILE A 111 9.95 2.86 -5.78
C ILE A 111 9.70 3.32 -4.33
N ASN A 112 9.76 2.39 -3.37
CA ASN A 112 9.75 2.71 -1.94
C ASN A 112 11.20 2.78 -1.42
N LEU A 113 11.71 3.99 -1.19
CA LEU A 113 13.07 4.23 -0.73
C LEU A 113 13.12 4.43 0.79
N ARG A 114 13.87 3.58 1.49
CA ARG A 114 14.15 3.73 2.93
C ARG A 114 15.52 4.38 3.12
N LEU A 115 15.53 5.59 3.69
CA LEU A 115 16.76 6.34 4.00
C LEU A 115 16.98 6.38 5.52
N PRO A 116 18.23 6.28 6.00
CA PRO A 116 18.60 6.71 7.34
C PRO A 116 18.13 8.15 7.60
N ALA A 117 17.64 8.44 8.82
CA ALA A 117 17.02 9.73 9.16
C ALA A 117 17.89 10.95 8.80
N HIS A 118 19.20 10.86 9.03
CA HIS A 118 20.15 11.92 8.72
C HIS A 118 20.28 12.20 7.21
N LEU A 119 20.11 11.18 6.35
CA LEU A 119 20.14 11.37 4.89
C LEU A 119 18.85 11.99 4.37
N LYS A 120 17.69 11.64 4.96
CA LYS A 120 16.41 12.29 4.65
C LYS A 120 16.47 13.79 4.94
N THR A 121 16.95 14.19 6.12
CA THR A 121 17.09 15.60 6.50
C THR A 121 18.02 16.36 5.54
N ARG A 122 19.18 15.80 5.21
CA ARG A 122 20.11 16.43 4.25
C ARG A 122 19.53 16.56 2.84
N ALA A 123 18.74 15.59 2.40
CA ALA A 123 18.05 15.65 1.10
C ALA A 123 16.95 16.72 1.10
N GLU A 124 16.18 16.85 2.19
CA GLU A 124 15.18 17.90 2.35
C GLU A 124 15.80 19.30 2.34
N GLU A 125 16.92 19.50 3.04
CA GLU A 125 17.66 20.77 3.04
C GLU A 125 18.25 21.11 1.67
N ALA A 126 18.78 20.11 0.95
CA ALA A 126 19.31 20.33 -0.39
C ALA A 126 18.21 20.67 -1.40
N ALA A 127 17.09 19.96 -1.35
CA ALA A 127 15.93 20.24 -2.18
C ALA A 127 15.35 21.64 -1.90
N ALA A 128 15.25 22.03 -0.62
CA ALA A 128 14.78 23.35 -0.21
C ALA A 128 15.68 24.49 -0.71
N ARG A 129 17.01 24.33 -0.66
CA ARG A 129 17.97 25.31 -1.20
C ARG A 129 17.83 25.50 -2.72
N GLU A 130 17.44 24.45 -3.42
CA GLU A 130 17.25 24.47 -4.87
C GLU A 130 15.80 24.82 -5.28
N GLY A 131 14.90 25.05 -4.32
CA GLY A 131 13.48 25.33 -4.59
C GLY A 131 12.75 24.15 -5.25
N LEU A 132 13.23 22.93 -5.05
CA LEU A 132 12.67 21.71 -5.65
C LEU A 132 11.93 20.88 -4.60
N SER A 133 10.98 20.07 -5.07
CA SER A 133 10.47 18.97 -4.24
C SER A 133 11.57 17.93 -4.05
N VAL A 134 11.54 17.24 -2.91
CA VAL A 134 12.51 16.17 -2.62
C VAL A 134 12.51 15.10 -3.72
N ASN A 135 11.34 14.75 -4.27
CA ASN A 135 11.24 13.79 -5.37
C ASN A 135 11.93 14.32 -6.65
N ALA A 136 11.69 15.58 -7.03
CA ALA A 136 12.33 16.17 -8.22
C ALA A 136 13.86 16.31 -8.05
N TRP A 137 14.31 16.68 -6.85
CA TRP A 137 15.72 16.75 -6.51
C TRP A 137 16.40 15.37 -6.55
N LEU A 138 15.76 14.34 -5.98
CA LEU A 138 16.26 12.96 -6.00
C LEU A 138 16.32 12.39 -7.42
N VAL A 139 15.29 12.60 -8.24
CA VAL A 139 15.30 12.17 -9.65
C VAL A 139 16.45 12.82 -10.40
N ARG A 140 16.68 14.14 -10.23
CA ARG A 140 17.80 14.84 -10.85
C ARG A 140 19.15 14.33 -10.37
N ALA A 141 19.32 14.09 -9.06
CA ALA A 141 20.56 13.58 -8.50
C ALA A 141 20.88 12.16 -9.03
N VAL A 142 19.86 11.31 -9.15
CA VAL A 142 20.00 9.96 -9.73
C VAL A 142 20.31 10.03 -11.22
N SER A 143 19.60 10.86 -11.99
CA SER A 143 19.92 11.08 -13.42
C SER A 143 21.36 11.56 -13.59
N ALA A 144 21.80 12.56 -12.80
CA ALA A 144 23.18 13.05 -12.86
C ALA A 144 24.22 11.97 -12.50
N ALA A 145 23.90 11.05 -11.58
CA ALA A 145 24.79 9.95 -11.22
C ALA A 145 24.83 8.83 -12.28
N VAL A 146 23.70 8.57 -12.94
CA VAL A 146 23.56 7.51 -13.96
C VAL A 146 24.09 7.99 -15.32
N ASP A 147 23.75 9.22 -15.71
CA ASP A 147 24.24 9.87 -16.95
C ASP A 147 25.70 10.33 -16.80
N GLY A 148 26.18 10.46 -15.56
CA GLY A 148 27.52 10.93 -15.20
C GLY A 148 28.56 9.85 -14.89
N GLY A 149 28.43 8.63 -15.45
CA GLY A 149 29.54 7.65 -15.46
C GLY A 149 30.83 8.27 -16.04
N PRO A 150 32.04 7.79 -15.69
CA PRO A 150 33.30 8.54 -15.84
C PRO A 150 33.68 8.76 -17.31
N GLY A 151 33.12 9.80 -17.92
CA GLY A 151 33.65 10.42 -19.12
C GLY A 151 34.99 11.08 -18.80
N PRO A 152 35.98 10.99 -19.69
CA PRO A 152 37.33 11.47 -19.41
C PRO A 152 37.27 12.96 -19.05
N ARG A 153 37.77 13.29 -17.85
CA ARG A 153 38.01 14.67 -17.44
C ARG A 153 38.71 15.38 -18.61
N PRO A 154 38.17 16.48 -19.16
CA PRO A 154 38.99 17.33 -20.00
C PRO A 154 40.10 17.82 -19.08
N GLN A 155 41.32 17.38 -19.37
CA GLN A 155 42.52 17.87 -18.72
C GLN A 155 42.44 19.39 -18.75
N ALA A 156 42.34 20.01 -17.57
CA ALA A 156 42.62 21.42 -17.43
C ALA A 156 44.03 21.59 -17.98
N LYS A 157 44.11 22.18 -19.18
CA LYS A 157 45.35 22.53 -19.84
C LYS A 157 46.01 23.57 -18.95
N VAL A 158 46.87 23.12 -18.05
CA VAL A 158 47.76 23.97 -17.28
C VAL A 158 48.61 24.69 -18.32
N GLN A 159 48.26 25.93 -18.63
CA GLN A 159 49.13 26.82 -19.37
C GLN A 159 50.29 27.16 -18.43
N ASN A 160 51.36 26.36 -18.50
CA ASN A 160 52.64 26.76 -17.96
C ASN A 160 53.17 27.90 -18.82
N VAL A 161 52.94 29.12 -18.35
CA VAL A 161 53.73 30.29 -18.67
C VAL A 161 55.12 30.05 -18.08
N GLY A 162 56.14 29.90 -18.93
CA GLY A 162 57.50 29.67 -18.43
C GLY A 162 58.56 29.43 -19.51
N GLN A 163 59.10 30.54 -20.04
CA GLN A 163 60.51 30.73 -20.43
C GLN A 163 61.13 29.79 -21.50
N SER A 164 61.15 30.24 -22.75
CA SER A 164 62.14 29.81 -23.75
C SER A 164 63.31 30.80 -23.78
N PHE A 165 64.48 30.39 -23.30
CA PHE A 165 65.75 31.04 -23.61
C PHE A 165 66.19 30.63 -25.02
N THR A 166 66.28 31.58 -25.94
CA THR A 166 66.97 31.45 -27.22
C THR A 166 68.43 31.85 -27.05
N GLY A 167 69.35 30.93 -27.34
CA GLY A 167 70.77 31.21 -27.45
C GLY A 167 71.45 30.20 -28.38
N TRP A 168 71.86 30.66 -29.56
CA TRP A 168 72.99 30.08 -30.31
C TRP A 168 73.79 31.25 -30.88
N VAL A 169 75.06 31.30 -30.48
CA VAL A 169 76.09 32.21 -31.00
C VAL A 169 76.79 31.49 -32.15
N ARG A 170 77.21 32.27 -33.14
CA ARG A 170 77.98 31.89 -34.33
C ARG A 170 79.35 31.30 -34.00
#